data_AF-A0A8C0GV04-F1
#
_entry.id   AF-A0A8C0GV04-F1
#
_cell.length_a   1.000
_cell.length_b   1.000
_cell.length_c   1.000
_cell.angle_alpha   90.00
_cell.angle_beta   90.00
_cell.angle_gamma   90.00
#
_symmetry.space_group_name_H-M   'P 1'
#
loop_
_entity.id
_entity.type
_entity.pdbx_description
1 polymer ?
#
loop_
_entity_poly.entity_id
_entity_poly.type
_entity_poly.pdbx_seq_one_letter_code
_entity_poly.pdbx_strand_id
1 'polypeptide(L)'
;MRHSFEEIVIMAHYYMTLQIKLASKLFQIRLFSFPGTVWTQNILSLIYHEGHRDGTENIKIIDRVPWLEYNIHNMDYVHCPSLRLFATHLPYYLVPRDLKNRRAKVIYVARNPKDVAVSYFHFSSISVLLETIPDFNVFLERFLAGKVLAGSWLDHIRGWSTHKDDFNILFLTYEEMKKNLRGAVLKICKFLGKQLNEKELDMVVEKATFDQIKTDPRANYDLWQIATNLLEPSKGHFLHKGTVGDWKNTMTVAQNERFDHVFKEKMKDLSSTFNWPGWKWVGGPHRVVRGTLRGPRPTAPPLRGVLLQPSPRPTPLPQLCSSSSQPMSHSSHPRKPLHFAHCSMG
;
A
#
# COMPACT_ATOMS: atom_id res chain seq x y z
N MET A 1 -19.41 -0.16 -20.29
CA MET A 1 -20.20 -0.05 -19.04
C MET A 1 -19.27 0.47 -17.96
N ARG A 2 -19.57 1.61 -17.35
CA ARG A 2 -18.81 2.11 -16.19
C ARG A 2 -19.36 1.39 -14.97
N HIS A 3 -18.56 0.51 -14.37
CA HIS A 3 -18.90 -0.11 -13.10
C HIS A 3 -18.97 0.96 -12.00
N SER A 4 -19.90 0.81 -11.07
CA SER A 4 -19.97 1.71 -9.92
C SER A 4 -18.71 1.57 -9.06
N PHE A 5 -18.35 2.62 -8.31
CA PHE A 5 -17.20 2.58 -7.40
C PHE A 5 -17.29 1.40 -6.42
N GLU A 6 -18.50 1.05 -5.99
CA GLU A 6 -18.75 -0.11 -5.13
C GLU A 6 -18.53 -1.45 -5.85
N GLU A 7 -18.92 -1.58 -7.12
CA GLU A 7 -18.68 -2.77 -7.93
C GLU A 7 -17.17 -3.00 -8.19
N ILE A 8 -16.39 -1.93 -8.42
CA ILE A 8 -14.93 -2.01 -8.57
C ILE A 8 -14.28 -2.44 -7.25
N VAL A 9 -14.73 -1.87 -6.12
CA VAL A 9 -14.22 -2.24 -4.78
C VAL A 9 -14.59 -3.69 -4.42
N ILE A 10 -15.78 -4.15 -4.77
CA ILE A 10 -16.25 -5.53 -4.54
C ILE A 10 -15.51 -6.51 -5.45
N MET A 11 -15.31 -6.18 -6.74
CA MET A 11 -14.52 -7.00 -7.66
C MET A 11 -13.05 -7.05 -7.24
N ALA A 12 -12.46 -5.92 -6.83
CA ALA A 12 -11.11 -5.88 -6.25
C ALA A 12 -11.02 -6.73 -4.98
N HIS A 13 -12.01 -6.67 -4.07
CA HIS A 13 -12.07 -7.53 -2.90
C HIS A 13 -12.24 -9.02 -3.25
N TYR A 14 -13.08 -9.36 -4.23
CA TYR A 14 -13.32 -10.74 -4.65
C TYR A 14 -12.09 -11.36 -5.32
N TYR A 15 -11.43 -10.62 -6.22
CA TYR A 15 -10.16 -11.04 -6.83
C TYR A 15 -8.99 -11.06 -5.83
N MET A 16 -8.94 -10.12 -4.88
CA MET A 16 -7.97 -10.13 -3.78
C MET A 16 -8.06 -11.43 -2.96
N THR A 17 -9.27 -11.84 -2.58
CA THR A 17 -9.46 -12.98 -1.67
C THR A 17 -9.06 -14.32 -2.32
N LEU A 18 -9.19 -14.45 -3.64
CA LEU A 18 -8.86 -15.68 -4.37
C LEU A 18 -7.35 -15.86 -4.59
N GLN A 19 -6.60 -14.77 -4.79
CA GLN A 19 -5.14 -14.81 -5.00
C GLN A 19 -4.36 -14.99 -3.69
N ILE A 20 -4.88 -14.49 -2.55
CA ILE A 20 -4.23 -14.58 -1.24
C ILE A 20 -4.09 -16.02 -0.73
N LYS A 21 -4.97 -16.95 -1.15
CA LYS A 21 -4.93 -18.36 -0.71
C LYS A 21 -3.81 -19.18 -1.36
N LEU A 22 -3.21 -18.73 -2.46
CA LEU A 22 -2.21 -19.49 -3.21
C LEU A 22 -0.76 -19.13 -2.82
N ALA A 23 -0.56 -18.03 -2.09
CA ALA A 23 0.76 -17.49 -1.79
C ALA A 23 1.45 -18.11 -0.55
N SER A 24 1.09 -19.33 -0.15
CA SER A 24 1.49 -19.94 1.14
C SER A 24 2.71 -20.87 1.07
N LYS A 25 3.46 -20.90 -0.03
CA LYS A 25 4.67 -21.74 -0.15
C LYS A 25 5.92 -21.08 -0.70
N LEU A 26 5.85 -19.81 -1.08
CA LEU A 26 7.02 -19.03 -1.46
C LEU A 26 7.08 -17.79 -0.58
N PHE A 27 8.24 -17.18 -0.35
CA PHE A 27 8.53 -15.78 -0.69
C PHE A 27 9.46 -15.24 0.40
N GLN A 28 10.52 -14.52 0.01
CA GLN A 28 11.50 -13.96 0.93
C GLN A 28 11.27 -12.45 1.20
N ILE A 29 10.74 -11.65 0.25
CA ILE A 29 10.61 -10.19 0.40
C ILE A 29 9.33 -9.65 -0.26
N ARG A 30 8.60 -8.80 0.45
CA ARG A 30 7.41 -8.10 -0.05
C ARG A 30 7.49 -6.60 0.25
N LEU A 31 7.14 -5.78 -0.72
CA LEU A 31 7.11 -4.33 -0.65
C LEU A 31 5.71 -3.85 -0.38
N PHE A 32 5.60 -2.97 0.60
CA PHE A 32 4.38 -2.22 0.87
C PHE A 32 4.75 -0.75 0.77
N SER A 33 4.12 -0.01 -0.12
CA SER A 33 4.32 1.43 -0.14
C SER A 33 3.03 2.05 -0.60
N PHE A 34 2.59 3.09 0.09
CA PHE A 34 1.53 3.95 -0.40
C PHE A 34 1.87 5.34 0.12
N PRO A 35 2.51 6.23 -0.67
CA PRO A 35 3.11 6.15 -2.01
C PRO A 35 4.66 6.10 -2.03
N GLY A 36 5.25 5.95 -3.22
CA GLY A 36 6.71 5.77 -3.45
C GLY A 36 7.10 4.37 -3.94
N THR A 37 6.10 3.54 -4.28
CA THR A 37 6.26 2.11 -4.58
C THR A 37 7.16 1.87 -5.78
N VAL A 38 6.94 2.57 -6.90
CA VAL A 38 7.75 2.39 -8.12
C VAL A 38 9.22 2.70 -7.88
N TRP A 39 9.51 3.73 -7.09
CA TRP A 39 10.89 4.06 -6.74
C TRP A 39 11.55 2.92 -5.95
N THR A 40 10.83 2.35 -4.99
CA THR A 40 11.35 1.26 -4.15
C THR A 40 11.43 -0.07 -4.92
N GLN A 41 10.45 -0.36 -5.78
CA GLN A 41 10.51 -1.49 -6.72
C GLN A 41 11.75 -1.40 -7.60
N ASN A 42 12.09 -0.20 -8.09
CA ASN A 42 13.27 0.00 -8.93
C ASN A 42 14.56 -0.22 -8.14
N ILE A 43 14.68 0.37 -6.96
CA ILE A 43 15.83 0.14 -6.06
C ILE A 43 16.03 -1.36 -5.81
N LEU A 44 14.96 -2.09 -5.48
CA LEU A 44 15.07 -3.52 -5.24
C LEU A 44 15.39 -4.33 -6.50
N SER A 45 14.83 -3.93 -7.65
CA SER A 45 15.18 -4.54 -8.93
C SER A 45 16.68 -4.41 -9.18
N LEU A 46 17.25 -3.22 -8.97
CA LEU A 46 18.68 -2.96 -9.14
C LEU A 46 19.56 -3.71 -8.11
N ILE A 47 19.05 -3.96 -6.89
CA ILE A 47 19.77 -4.74 -5.86
C ILE A 47 19.74 -6.25 -6.17
N TYR A 48 18.61 -6.78 -6.68
CA TYR A 48 18.41 -8.22 -6.86
C TYR A 48 18.83 -8.74 -8.23
N HIS A 49 18.73 -7.91 -9.27
CA HIS A 49 18.89 -8.32 -10.65
C HIS A 49 20.09 -7.60 -11.26
N GLU A 50 21.24 -8.26 -11.23
CA GLU A 50 22.48 -7.74 -11.82
C GLU A 50 22.29 -7.38 -13.30
N GLY A 51 21.59 -8.22 -14.07
CA GLY A 51 21.31 -7.95 -15.47
C GLY A 51 20.49 -6.68 -15.72
N HIS A 52 19.59 -6.33 -14.81
CA HIS A 52 18.86 -5.07 -14.91
C HIS A 52 19.78 -3.89 -14.58
N ARG A 53 20.62 -4.06 -13.54
CA ARG A 53 21.59 -3.08 -13.06
C ARG A 53 22.69 -2.79 -14.07
N ASP A 54 23.20 -3.79 -14.79
CA ASP A 54 24.25 -3.61 -15.81
C ASP A 54 23.68 -3.27 -17.21
N GLY A 55 22.40 -3.55 -17.46
CA GLY A 55 21.74 -3.28 -18.75
C GLY A 55 21.70 -4.47 -19.71
N THR A 56 22.15 -5.65 -19.29
CA THR A 56 22.10 -6.89 -20.08
C THR A 56 20.72 -7.56 -20.09
N GLU A 57 19.82 -7.15 -19.19
CA GLU A 57 18.44 -7.62 -19.10
C GLU A 57 17.43 -6.52 -19.49
N ASN A 58 16.47 -6.89 -20.35
CA ASN A 58 15.37 -6.03 -20.78
C ASN A 58 13.99 -6.50 -20.25
N ILE A 59 13.94 -6.92 -18.98
CA ILE A 59 12.67 -7.22 -18.29
C ILE A 59 12.10 -5.91 -17.74
N LYS A 60 10.77 -5.81 -17.61
CA LYS A 60 10.10 -4.64 -17.02
C LYS A 60 9.96 -4.79 -15.50
N ILE A 61 9.88 -3.67 -14.81
CA ILE A 61 9.73 -3.62 -13.35
C ILE A 61 8.48 -4.35 -12.85
N ILE A 62 7.40 -4.35 -13.63
CA ILE A 62 6.16 -5.05 -13.29
C ILE A 62 6.30 -6.57 -13.32
N ASP A 63 7.24 -7.09 -14.10
CA ASP A 63 7.52 -8.53 -14.19
C ASP A 63 8.58 -8.96 -13.16
N ARG A 64 9.53 -8.08 -12.83
CA ARG A 64 10.51 -8.30 -11.75
C ARG A 64 9.89 -8.22 -10.36
N VAL A 65 8.96 -7.27 -10.17
CA VAL A 65 8.33 -6.96 -8.88
C VAL A 65 6.81 -6.81 -9.07
N PRO A 66 6.09 -7.90 -9.37
CA PRO A 66 4.67 -7.85 -9.67
C PRO A 66 3.81 -7.46 -8.47
N TRP A 67 2.60 -6.97 -8.76
CA TRP A 67 1.62 -6.57 -7.78
C TRP A 67 0.84 -7.78 -7.24
N LEU A 68 0.73 -7.90 -5.92
CA LEU A 68 0.04 -9.03 -5.29
C LEU A 68 -1.47 -9.04 -5.59
N GLU A 69 -2.09 -7.87 -5.56
CA GLU A 69 -3.52 -7.66 -5.82
C GLU A 69 -3.87 -7.54 -7.32
N TYR A 70 -2.88 -7.33 -8.19
CA TYR A 70 -3.08 -7.15 -9.63
C TYR A 70 -2.17 -8.11 -10.43
N ASN A 71 -2.60 -9.37 -10.56
CA ASN A 71 -1.90 -10.35 -11.40
C ASN A 71 -2.27 -10.19 -12.89
N ILE A 72 -1.93 -9.03 -13.46
CA ILE A 72 -2.40 -8.59 -14.78
C ILE A 72 -1.83 -9.47 -15.91
N HIS A 73 -0.64 -10.03 -15.70
CA HIS A 73 0.03 -10.92 -16.65
C HIS A 73 -0.24 -12.41 -16.39
N ASN A 74 -1.19 -12.75 -15.51
CA ASN A 74 -1.52 -14.13 -15.12
C ASN A 74 -0.28 -14.98 -14.79
N MET A 75 0.70 -14.36 -14.11
CA MET A 75 1.93 -15.03 -13.71
C MET A 75 1.63 -16.14 -12.70
N ASP A 76 2.30 -17.28 -12.88
CA ASP A 76 2.25 -18.36 -11.90
C ASP A 76 3.17 -18.04 -10.72
N TYR A 77 2.61 -17.34 -9.72
CA TYR A 77 3.35 -17.01 -8.50
C TYR A 77 3.76 -18.24 -7.68
N VAL A 78 3.12 -19.40 -7.89
CA VAL A 78 3.37 -20.63 -7.11
C VAL A 78 4.52 -21.43 -7.71
N HIS A 79 4.62 -21.48 -9.04
CA HIS A 79 5.64 -22.29 -9.72
C HIS A 79 6.78 -21.44 -10.31
N CYS A 80 6.97 -20.21 -9.82
CA CYS A 80 8.09 -19.35 -10.18
C CYS A 80 9.06 -19.15 -8.98
N PRO A 81 10.01 -20.09 -8.73
CA PRO A 81 10.94 -20.01 -7.59
C PRO A 81 11.89 -18.80 -7.63
N SER A 82 12.11 -18.21 -8.81
CA SER A 82 12.96 -17.05 -9.00
C SER A 82 12.29 -15.73 -8.57
N LEU A 83 10.96 -15.71 -8.45
CA LEU A 83 10.21 -14.50 -8.12
C LEU A 83 10.21 -14.23 -6.61
N ARG A 84 11.18 -13.41 -6.18
CA ARG A 84 11.43 -13.15 -4.75
C ARG A 84 10.88 -11.82 -4.25
N LEU A 85 10.36 -10.98 -5.13
CA LEU A 85 9.93 -9.61 -4.87
C LEU A 85 8.47 -9.42 -5.32
N PHE A 86 7.66 -8.78 -4.48
CA PHE A 86 6.28 -8.41 -4.80
C PHE A 86 6.00 -7.00 -4.30
N ALA A 87 5.16 -6.24 -4.99
CA ALA A 87 4.61 -4.97 -4.53
C ALA A 87 3.14 -5.11 -4.14
N THR A 88 2.68 -4.29 -3.21
CA THR A 88 1.28 -4.30 -2.79
C THR A 88 0.89 -3.05 -1.99
N HIS A 89 -0.36 -2.65 -2.14
CA HIS A 89 -1.06 -1.60 -1.39
C HIS A 89 -2.07 -2.17 -0.38
N LEU A 90 -2.04 -3.48 -0.12
CA LEU A 90 -2.98 -4.11 0.80
C LEU A 90 -2.73 -3.66 2.25
N PRO A 91 -3.79 -3.38 3.02
CA PRO A 91 -3.66 -3.16 4.45
C PRO A 91 -3.19 -4.44 5.15
N TYR A 92 -2.54 -4.28 6.31
CA TYR A 92 -1.88 -5.37 7.05
C TYR A 92 -2.78 -6.60 7.35
N TYR A 93 -4.10 -6.42 7.41
CA TYR A 93 -5.04 -7.50 7.69
C TYR A 93 -5.47 -8.30 6.44
N LEU A 94 -5.19 -7.80 5.23
CA LEU A 94 -5.49 -8.46 3.97
C LEU A 94 -4.27 -9.15 3.35
N VAL A 95 -3.07 -8.96 3.91
CA VAL A 95 -1.88 -9.66 3.42
C VAL A 95 -1.93 -11.15 3.79
N PRO A 96 -1.23 -12.03 3.04
CA PRO A 96 -1.17 -13.45 3.38
C PRO A 96 -0.67 -13.69 4.80
N ARG A 97 -1.32 -14.61 5.51
CA ARG A 97 -1.06 -14.86 6.94
C ARG A 97 0.40 -15.22 7.22
N ASP A 98 1.08 -15.87 6.27
CA ASP A 98 2.48 -16.28 6.41
C ASP A 98 3.45 -15.10 6.53
N LEU A 99 3.07 -13.87 6.11
CA LEU A 99 3.86 -12.68 6.41
C LEU A 99 3.91 -12.36 7.91
N LYS A 100 2.81 -12.60 8.64
CA LYS A 100 2.67 -12.32 10.09
C LYS A 100 3.53 -13.22 10.97
N ASN A 101 4.18 -14.22 10.39
CA ASN A 101 5.10 -15.12 11.09
C ASN A 101 6.56 -14.67 10.92
N ARG A 102 6.80 -13.43 10.47
CA ARG A 102 8.13 -12.81 10.27
C ARG A 102 9.08 -13.57 9.32
N ARG A 103 8.55 -14.53 8.55
CA ARG A 103 9.31 -15.35 7.59
C ARG A 103 9.72 -14.57 6.35
N ALA A 104 8.89 -13.63 5.92
CA ALA A 104 9.19 -12.72 4.81
C ALA A 104 9.58 -11.34 5.35
N LYS A 105 10.48 -10.66 4.63
CA LYS A 105 10.86 -9.28 4.91
C LYS A 105 9.87 -8.33 4.26
N VAL A 106 9.48 -7.30 4.99
CA VAL A 106 8.58 -6.24 4.54
C VAL A 106 9.33 -4.92 4.52
N ILE A 107 9.28 -4.19 3.41
CA ILE A 107 9.75 -2.79 3.38
C ILE A 107 8.52 -1.92 3.22
N TYR A 108 8.26 -1.08 4.22
CA TYR A 108 7.15 -0.13 4.22
C TYR A 108 7.66 1.28 3.98
N VAL A 109 7.26 1.92 2.86
CA VAL A 109 7.60 3.32 2.60
C VAL A 109 6.40 4.21 2.84
N ALA A 110 6.53 5.08 3.83
CA ALA A 110 5.57 6.15 4.10
C ALA A 110 6.01 7.47 3.45
N ARG A 111 5.08 8.39 3.20
CA ARG A 111 5.32 9.74 2.68
C ARG A 111 4.42 10.72 3.42
N ASN A 112 4.77 12.01 3.42
CA ASN A 112 3.88 13.05 3.90
C ASN A 112 2.48 12.93 3.25
N PRO A 113 1.41 12.73 4.04
CA PRO A 113 0.07 12.42 3.53
C PRO A 113 -0.56 13.52 2.68
N LYS A 114 -0.10 14.78 2.82
CA LYS A 114 -0.53 15.89 1.95
C LYS A 114 0.05 15.77 0.55
N ASP A 115 1.34 15.43 0.45
CA ASP A 115 1.96 15.11 -0.84
C ASP A 115 1.35 13.85 -1.47
N VAL A 116 0.91 12.89 -0.64
CA VAL A 116 0.16 11.72 -1.13
C VAL A 116 -1.17 12.15 -1.75
N ALA A 117 -1.94 13.00 -1.07
CA ALA A 117 -3.23 13.46 -1.57
C ALA A 117 -3.08 14.19 -2.92
N VAL A 118 -2.12 15.10 -3.04
CA VAL A 118 -1.86 15.82 -4.31
C VAL A 118 -1.37 14.86 -5.41
N SER A 119 -0.45 13.95 -5.09
CA SER A 119 0.02 12.96 -6.06
C SER A 119 -1.11 12.04 -6.53
N TYR A 120 -1.99 11.62 -5.62
CA TYR A 120 -3.13 10.78 -5.93
C TYR A 120 -4.13 11.53 -6.80
N PHE A 121 -4.44 12.80 -6.48
CA PHE A 121 -5.34 13.63 -7.28
C PHE A 121 -4.91 13.65 -8.75
N HIS A 122 -3.63 13.92 -9.02
CA HIS A 122 -3.07 13.85 -10.36
C HIS A 122 -3.17 12.45 -10.98
N PHE A 123 -2.80 11.39 -10.25
CA PHE A 123 -2.92 10.01 -10.73
C PHE A 123 -4.37 9.64 -11.12
N SER A 124 -5.35 10.04 -10.32
CA SER A 124 -6.76 9.79 -10.58
C SER A 124 -7.30 10.54 -11.80
N SER A 125 -6.74 11.70 -12.12
CA SER A 125 -7.12 12.45 -13.33
C SER A 125 -6.60 11.84 -14.64
N ILE A 126 -5.52 11.07 -14.58
CA ILE A 126 -4.92 10.41 -15.75
C ILE A 126 -5.31 8.94 -15.86
N SER A 127 -5.90 8.33 -14.82
CA SER A 127 -6.31 6.93 -14.82
C SER A 127 -7.69 6.72 -15.44
N VAL A 128 -7.81 5.77 -16.36
CA VAL A 128 -9.10 5.44 -16.99
C VAL A 128 -9.97 4.55 -16.08
N LEU A 129 -9.37 3.92 -15.06
CA LEU A 129 -10.06 3.04 -14.11
C LEU A 129 -10.70 3.80 -12.96
N LEU A 130 -10.24 5.02 -12.71
CA LEU A 130 -10.70 5.84 -11.58
C LEU A 130 -11.65 6.92 -12.06
N GLU A 131 -12.65 7.22 -11.23
CA GLU A 131 -13.48 8.40 -11.43
C GLU A 131 -12.59 9.65 -11.36
N THR A 132 -12.57 10.44 -12.43
CA THR A 132 -11.93 11.75 -12.42
C THR A 132 -12.77 12.72 -11.61
N ILE A 133 -12.18 13.28 -10.55
CA ILE A 133 -12.78 14.35 -9.75
C ILE A 133 -12.03 15.65 -10.08
N PRO A 134 -12.63 16.61 -10.81
CA PRO A 134 -11.91 17.82 -11.21
C PRO A 134 -11.63 18.79 -10.07
N ASP A 135 -12.48 18.81 -9.03
CA ASP A 135 -12.34 19.70 -7.88
C ASP A 135 -11.48 19.05 -6.79
N PHE A 136 -10.34 19.67 -6.49
CA PHE A 136 -9.43 19.22 -5.44
C PHE A 136 -10.08 19.24 -4.04
N ASN A 137 -11.00 20.17 -3.73
CA ASN A 137 -11.72 20.18 -2.43
C ASN A 137 -12.55 18.91 -2.25
N VAL A 138 -13.34 18.55 -3.27
CA VAL A 138 -14.17 17.35 -3.25
C VAL A 138 -13.30 16.10 -3.14
N PHE A 139 -12.22 16.05 -3.91
CA PHE A 139 -11.24 14.97 -3.82
C PHE A 139 -10.62 14.86 -2.42
N LEU A 140 -10.22 15.98 -1.82
CA LEU A 140 -9.57 16.03 -0.52
C LEU A 140 -10.46 15.46 0.58
N GLU A 141 -11.74 15.83 0.61
CA GLU A 141 -12.70 15.29 1.59
C GLU A 141 -12.93 13.78 1.36
N ARG A 142 -12.99 13.30 0.11
CA ARG A 142 -13.05 11.85 -0.17
C ARG A 142 -11.78 11.13 0.31
N PHE A 143 -10.60 11.71 0.07
CA PHE A 143 -9.32 11.15 0.53
C PHE A 143 -9.26 11.06 2.07
N LEU A 144 -9.64 12.12 2.78
CA LEU A 144 -9.70 12.14 4.26
C LEU A 144 -10.73 11.14 4.82
N ALA A 145 -11.84 10.96 4.12
CA ALA A 145 -12.86 9.96 4.43
C ALA A 145 -12.46 8.52 4.07
N GLY A 146 -11.33 8.32 3.38
CA GLY A 146 -10.90 6.99 2.89
C GLY A 146 -11.76 6.44 1.76
N LYS A 147 -12.50 7.30 1.06
CA LYS A 147 -13.36 6.97 -0.10
C LYS A 147 -12.59 7.10 -1.42
N VAL A 148 -11.42 6.48 -1.47
CA VAL A 148 -10.52 6.39 -2.65
C VAL A 148 -10.04 4.94 -2.81
N LEU A 149 -9.44 4.59 -3.95
CA LEU A 149 -8.84 3.26 -4.13
C LEU A 149 -7.80 3.01 -3.02
N ALA A 150 -7.74 1.78 -2.53
CA ALA A 150 -6.92 1.37 -1.37
C ALA A 150 -7.31 1.99 -0.01
N GLY A 151 -8.43 2.73 0.07
CA GLY A 151 -9.04 3.16 1.33
C GLY A 151 -8.35 4.33 2.02
N SER A 152 -8.44 4.40 3.35
CA SER A 152 -7.85 5.50 4.12
C SER A 152 -6.35 5.33 4.29
N TRP A 153 -5.59 6.32 3.82
CA TRP A 153 -4.14 6.40 4.07
C TRP A 153 -3.82 6.36 5.58
N LEU A 154 -4.63 7.03 6.41
CA LEU A 154 -4.44 7.14 7.86
C LEU A 154 -4.62 5.78 8.53
N ASP A 155 -5.67 5.04 8.17
CA ASP A 155 -5.93 3.71 8.72
C ASP A 155 -4.88 2.70 8.22
N HIS A 156 -4.41 2.86 6.97
CA HIS A 156 -3.38 2.02 6.39
C HIS A 156 -2.06 2.13 7.17
N ILE A 157 -1.51 3.35 7.32
CA ILE A 157 -0.26 3.55 8.07
C ILE A 157 -0.43 3.20 9.56
N ARG A 158 -1.59 3.52 10.16
CA ARG A 158 -1.90 3.15 11.54
C ARG A 158 -1.88 1.64 11.73
N GLY A 159 -2.55 0.90 10.85
CA GLY A 159 -2.64 -0.55 10.90
C GLY A 159 -1.27 -1.21 10.82
N TRP A 160 -0.48 -0.84 9.79
CA TRP A 160 0.87 -1.35 9.60
C TRP A 160 1.82 -0.99 10.75
N SER A 161 1.74 0.24 11.27
CA SER A 161 2.59 0.69 12.38
C SER A 161 2.22 0.00 13.70
N THR A 162 0.93 -0.21 13.97
CA THR A 162 0.46 -0.85 15.22
C THR A 162 0.81 -2.34 15.25
N HIS A 163 0.79 -3.00 14.09
CA HIS A 163 1.10 -4.42 13.96
C HIS A 163 2.54 -4.68 13.53
N LYS A 164 3.43 -3.70 13.62
CA LYS A 164 4.81 -3.81 13.12
C LYS A 164 5.56 -5.01 13.69
N ASP A 165 5.26 -5.37 14.94
CA ASP A 165 5.96 -6.44 15.66
C ASP A 165 5.51 -7.85 15.21
N ASP A 166 4.38 -7.94 14.51
CA ASP A 166 3.93 -9.16 13.83
C ASP A 166 4.75 -9.43 12.55
N PHE A 167 5.48 -8.44 12.04
CA PHE A 167 6.19 -8.54 10.78
C PHE A 167 7.70 -8.42 10.96
N ASN A 168 8.46 -8.91 9.97
CA ASN A 168 9.85 -8.52 9.82
C ASN A 168 9.87 -7.29 8.91
N ILE A 169 9.68 -6.10 9.48
CA ILE A 169 9.39 -4.88 8.74
C ILE A 169 10.48 -3.82 8.89
N LEU A 170 10.87 -3.22 7.77
CA LEU A 170 11.67 -2.01 7.70
C LEU A 170 10.77 -0.84 7.30
N PHE A 171 10.60 0.12 8.20
CA PHE A 171 9.99 1.39 7.85
C PHE A 171 11.02 2.33 7.26
N LEU A 172 10.68 2.84 6.08
CA LEU A 172 11.38 3.90 5.41
C LEU A 172 10.43 5.04 5.13
N THR A 173 11.04 6.13 4.69
CA THR A 173 10.28 7.26 4.26
C THR A 173 10.69 7.86 2.91
N TYR A 174 9.73 8.36 2.15
CA TYR A 174 10.03 9.01 0.86
C TYR A 174 10.97 10.20 1.06
N GLU A 175 10.77 10.97 2.13
CA GLU A 175 11.54 12.14 2.49
C GLU A 175 12.97 11.77 2.93
N GLU A 176 13.17 10.69 3.70
CA GLU A 176 14.52 10.22 4.04
C GLU A 176 15.26 9.70 2.80
N MET A 177 14.56 8.99 1.91
CA MET A 177 15.10 8.51 0.65
C MET A 177 15.50 9.66 -0.27
N LYS A 178 14.68 10.73 -0.34
CA LYS A 178 14.97 11.92 -1.14
C LYS A 178 16.13 12.73 -0.57
N LYS A 179 16.25 12.80 0.76
CA LYS A 179 17.34 13.53 1.44
C LYS A 179 18.68 12.81 1.31
N ASN A 180 18.71 11.48 1.42
CA ASN A 180 19.94 10.68 1.30
C ASN A 180 19.63 9.32 0.68
N LEU A 181 19.64 9.26 -0.66
CA LEU A 181 19.35 8.04 -1.40
C LEU A 181 20.36 6.93 -1.11
N ARG A 182 21.67 7.23 -1.10
CA ARG A 182 22.73 6.25 -0.80
C ARG A 182 22.52 5.62 0.59
N GLY A 183 22.24 6.45 1.60
CA GLY A 183 21.97 5.98 2.96
C GLY A 183 20.72 5.08 3.03
N ALA A 184 19.66 5.42 2.29
CA ALA A 184 18.47 4.58 2.22
C ALA A 184 18.74 3.24 1.53
N VAL A 185 19.49 3.23 0.41
CA VAL A 185 19.90 1.98 -0.28
C VAL A 185 20.74 1.11 0.65
N LEU A 186 21.71 1.66 1.37
CA LEU A 186 22.51 0.92 2.35
C LEU A 186 21.65 0.32 3.48
N LYS A 187 20.68 1.08 3.99
CA LYS A 187 19.71 0.62 5.02
C LYS A 187 18.87 -0.55 4.49
N ILE A 188 18.42 -0.47 3.24
CA ILE A 188 17.72 -1.56 2.54
C ILE A 188 18.62 -2.79 2.39
N CYS A 189 19.83 -2.64 1.84
CA CYS A 189 20.79 -3.75 1.66
C CYS A 189 21.06 -4.47 2.99
N LYS A 190 21.34 -3.72 4.06
CA LYS A 190 21.54 -4.27 5.42
C LYS A 190 20.34 -5.07 5.90
N PHE A 191 19.13 -4.51 5.77
CA PHE A 191 17.90 -5.21 6.16
C PHE A 191 17.67 -6.48 5.35
N LEU A 192 17.97 -6.44 4.04
CA LEU A 192 17.84 -7.59 3.15
C LEU A 192 18.95 -8.62 3.31
N GLY A 193 20.05 -8.28 3.97
CA GLY A 193 21.24 -9.15 4.06
C GLY A 193 21.97 -9.25 2.71
N LYS A 194 21.90 -8.19 1.91
CA LYS A 194 22.58 -8.07 0.62
C LYS A 194 23.81 -7.20 0.78
N GLN A 195 24.90 -7.61 0.14
CA GLN A 195 26.13 -6.83 0.08
C GLN A 195 26.33 -6.39 -1.36
N LEU A 196 26.60 -5.11 -1.55
CA LEU A 196 27.01 -4.50 -2.80
C LEU A 196 28.40 -3.92 -2.57
N ASN A 197 29.32 -4.09 -3.52
CA ASN A 197 30.56 -3.32 -3.50
C ASN A 197 30.29 -1.84 -3.84
N GLU A 198 31.29 -0.98 -3.64
CA GLU A 198 31.13 0.47 -3.85
C GLU A 198 30.66 0.83 -5.26
N LYS A 199 31.21 0.18 -6.30
CA LYS A 199 30.82 0.43 -7.70
C LYS A 199 29.38 0.03 -7.95
N GLU A 200 28.97 -1.14 -7.47
CA GLU A 200 27.58 -1.61 -7.58
C GLU A 200 26.61 -0.68 -6.84
N LEU A 201 26.99 -0.21 -5.65
CA LEU A 201 26.20 0.71 -4.87
C LEU A 201 26.05 2.06 -5.58
N ASP A 202 27.12 2.60 -6.14
CA ASP A 202 27.10 3.84 -6.94
C ASP A 202 26.14 3.70 -8.12
N MET A 203 26.23 2.58 -8.87
CA MET A 203 25.32 2.30 -9.99
C MET A 203 23.85 2.21 -9.54
N VAL A 204 23.57 1.55 -8.42
CA VAL A 204 22.20 1.47 -7.89
C VAL A 204 21.69 2.86 -7.53
N VAL A 205 22.50 3.69 -6.87
CA VAL A 205 22.10 5.04 -6.46
C VAL A 205 21.85 5.94 -7.67
N GLU A 206 22.72 5.90 -8.66
CA GLU A 206 22.58 6.66 -9.91
C GLU A 206 21.30 6.27 -10.65
N LYS A 207 21.13 4.97 -10.95
CA LYS A 207 19.96 4.45 -11.69
C LYS A 207 18.65 4.53 -10.91
N ALA A 208 18.71 4.72 -9.59
CA ALA A 208 17.54 4.97 -8.76
C ALA A 208 17.17 6.45 -8.66
N THR A 209 17.87 7.38 -9.30
CA THR A 209 17.44 8.79 -9.32
C THR A 209 16.15 8.98 -10.11
N PHE A 210 15.40 10.04 -9.80
CA PHE A 210 14.10 10.28 -10.44
C PHE A 210 14.23 10.42 -11.96
N ASP A 211 15.24 11.16 -12.43
CA ASP A 211 15.43 11.40 -13.87
C ASP A 211 15.77 10.11 -14.61
N GLN A 212 16.61 9.25 -14.03
CA GLN A 212 16.96 7.94 -14.60
C GLN A 212 15.74 7.00 -14.64
N ILE A 213 14.95 6.95 -13.57
CA ILE A 213 13.74 6.11 -13.55
C ILE A 213 12.73 6.60 -14.57
N LYS A 214 12.58 7.92 -14.73
CA LYS A 214 11.62 8.53 -15.66
C LYS A 214 11.95 8.22 -17.12
N THR A 215 13.23 8.14 -17.47
CA THR A 215 13.68 7.87 -18.84
C THR A 215 13.87 6.39 -19.14
N ASP A 216 14.05 5.52 -18.14
CA ASP A 216 14.20 4.08 -18.37
C ASP A 216 12.84 3.40 -18.67
N PRO A 217 12.61 2.92 -19.91
CA PRO A 217 11.35 2.26 -20.29
C PRO A 217 11.09 0.95 -19.51
N ARG A 218 12.11 0.40 -18.86
CA ARG A 218 11.99 -0.79 -18.00
C ARG A 218 11.48 -0.44 -16.60
N ALA A 219 11.49 0.83 -16.20
CA ALA A 219 11.17 1.29 -14.85
C ALA A 219 10.05 2.35 -14.77
N ASN A 220 9.82 3.13 -15.83
CA ASN A 220 8.90 4.28 -15.82
C ASN A 220 7.40 3.93 -15.87
N TYR A 221 7.03 2.66 -16.03
CA TYR A 221 5.66 2.17 -16.23
C TYR A 221 4.96 2.66 -17.51
N ASP A 222 5.54 3.53 -18.33
CA ASP A 222 4.84 4.16 -19.47
C ASP A 222 4.46 3.12 -20.54
N LEU A 223 5.35 2.18 -20.85
CA LEU A 223 5.05 1.10 -21.80
C LEU A 223 3.95 0.16 -21.29
N TRP A 224 3.81 -0.02 -19.98
CA TRP A 224 2.71 -0.80 -19.41
C TRP A 224 1.38 -0.06 -19.57
N GLN A 225 1.38 1.26 -19.35
CA GLN A 225 0.19 2.09 -19.48
C GLN A 225 -0.31 2.14 -20.93
N ILE A 226 0.60 2.26 -21.89
CA ILE A 226 0.29 2.21 -23.32
C ILE A 226 -0.25 0.83 -23.72
N ALA A 227 0.36 -0.26 -23.24
CA ALA A 227 -0.06 -1.61 -23.59
C ALA A 227 -1.39 -2.05 -22.96
N THR A 228 -1.84 -1.36 -21.91
CA THR A 228 -3.04 -1.73 -21.15
C THR A 228 -4.19 -0.71 -21.28
N ASN A 229 -3.96 0.41 -21.98
CA ASN A 229 -4.87 1.56 -22.06
C ASN A 229 -5.33 2.08 -20.68
N LEU A 230 -4.56 1.85 -19.61
CA LEU A 230 -5.01 2.12 -18.24
C LEU A 230 -4.81 3.57 -17.78
N LEU A 231 -3.90 4.30 -18.42
CA LEU A 231 -3.77 5.75 -18.26
C LEU A 231 -3.97 6.43 -19.62
N GLU A 232 -4.42 7.68 -19.59
CA GLU A 232 -4.61 8.52 -20.76
C GLU A 232 -3.36 9.41 -20.97
N PRO A 233 -2.45 9.07 -21.91
CA PRO A 233 -1.13 9.73 -22.00
C PRO A 233 -1.22 11.23 -22.31
N SER A 234 -2.31 11.68 -22.96
CA SER A 234 -2.57 13.09 -23.25
C SER A 234 -2.86 13.92 -22.00
N LYS A 235 -3.21 13.30 -20.87
CA LYS A 235 -3.54 13.99 -19.62
C LYS A 235 -2.37 14.12 -18.64
N GLY A 236 -1.26 13.43 -18.91
CA GLY A 236 -0.03 13.54 -18.12
C GLY A 236 0.73 12.22 -18.00
N HIS A 237 1.74 12.23 -17.13
CA HIS A 237 2.63 11.08 -16.89
C HIS A 237 2.41 10.50 -15.49
N PHE A 238 2.59 9.18 -15.36
CA PHE A 238 2.54 8.49 -14.07
C PHE A 238 3.63 9.00 -13.10
N LEU A 239 4.86 9.14 -13.59
CA LEU A 239 5.94 9.79 -12.85
C LEU A 239 5.85 11.31 -13.02
N HIS A 240 5.18 11.95 -12.07
CA HIS A 240 4.92 13.39 -12.11
C HIS A 240 6.15 14.24 -11.75
N LYS A 241 6.27 14.74 -10.50
CA LYS A 241 7.35 15.67 -10.09
C LYS A 241 8.50 15.03 -9.31
N GLY A 242 8.25 13.96 -8.55
CA GLY A 242 9.29 13.34 -7.72
C GLY A 242 9.84 14.23 -6.59
N THR A 243 9.10 15.25 -6.16
CA THR A 243 9.51 16.25 -5.15
C THR A 243 8.83 16.03 -3.79
N VAL A 244 9.38 16.67 -2.75
CA VAL A 244 8.82 16.71 -1.39
C VAL A 244 8.22 18.10 -1.15
N GLY A 245 7.03 18.17 -0.58
CA GLY A 245 6.39 19.43 -0.19
C GLY A 245 5.64 20.14 -1.31
N ASP A 246 5.33 19.46 -2.42
CA ASP A 246 4.57 20.05 -3.54
C ASP A 246 3.12 20.36 -3.13
N TRP A 247 2.63 19.72 -2.06
CA TRP A 247 1.32 20.05 -1.47
C TRP A 247 1.15 21.55 -1.15
N LYS A 248 2.23 22.27 -0.85
CA LYS A 248 2.19 23.72 -0.57
C LYS A 248 1.82 24.56 -1.79
N ASN A 249 2.02 24.02 -3.00
CA ASN A 249 1.70 24.69 -4.25
C ASN A 249 0.26 24.40 -4.72
N THR A 250 -0.43 23.45 -4.07
CA THR A 250 -1.77 23.00 -4.47
C THR A 250 -2.81 23.28 -3.40
N MET A 251 -2.47 23.09 -2.13
CA MET A 251 -3.41 23.25 -1.03
C MET A 251 -3.53 24.71 -0.60
N THR A 252 -4.76 25.17 -0.41
CA THR A 252 -5.03 26.44 0.28
C THR A 252 -4.76 26.30 1.78
N VAL A 253 -4.64 27.43 2.47
CA VAL A 253 -4.45 27.46 3.94
C VAL A 253 -5.60 26.71 4.65
N ALA A 254 -6.85 26.97 4.26
CA ALA A 254 -8.02 26.31 4.85
C ALA A 254 -8.02 24.79 4.62
N GLN A 255 -7.67 24.32 3.42
CA GLN A 255 -7.53 22.89 3.13
C GLN A 255 -6.43 22.25 3.97
N ASN A 256 -5.30 22.95 4.13
CA ASN A 256 -4.19 22.48 4.95
C ASN A 256 -4.60 22.36 6.43
N GLU A 257 -5.26 23.36 6.99
CA GLU A 257 -5.75 23.35 8.37
C GLU A 257 -6.79 22.25 8.60
N ARG A 258 -7.70 22.06 7.64
CA ARG A 258 -8.67 20.97 7.63
C ARG A 258 -7.97 19.61 7.67
N PHE A 259 -6.95 19.43 6.84
CA PHE A 259 -6.15 18.20 6.82
C PHE A 259 -5.45 17.97 8.16
N ASP A 260 -4.81 19.00 8.72
CA ASP A 260 -4.09 18.92 9.98
C ASP A 260 -5.01 18.57 11.15
N HIS A 261 -6.23 19.11 11.17
CA HIS A 261 -7.23 18.76 12.16
C HIS A 261 -7.60 17.27 12.11
N VAL A 262 -7.96 16.75 10.93
CA VAL A 262 -8.32 15.33 10.75
C VAL A 262 -7.13 14.42 11.06
N PHE A 263 -5.93 14.78 10.61
CA PHE A 263 -4.71 14.01 10.88
C PHE A 263 -4.44 13.92 12.38
N LYS A 264 -4.49 15.04 13.11
CA LYS A 264 -4.27 15.08 14.56
C LYS A 264 -5.26 14.18 15.29
N GLU A 265 -6.55 14.28 14.96
CA GLU A 265 -7.58 13.45 15.60
C GLU A 265 -7.39 11.95 15.35
N LYS A 266 -7.09 11.56 14.11
CA LYS A 266 -6.96 10.13 13.73
C LYS A 266 -5.64 9.50 14.18
N MET A 267 -4.58 10.28 14.33
CA MET A 267 -3.24 9.78 14.61
C MET A 267 -2.79 9.96 16.06
N LYS A 268 -3.58 10.61 16.93
CA LYS A 268 -3.20 10.94 18.32
C LYS A 268 -2.65 9.79 19.17
N ASP A 269 -3.08 8.56 18.91
CA ASP A 269 -2.70 7.38 19.70
C ASP A 269 -1.44 6.66 19.18
N LEU A 270 -0.91 7.05 18.01
CA LEU A 270 0.28 6.41 17.45
C LEU A 270 1.55 6.96 18.10
N SER A 271 2.23 6.14 18.91
CA SER A 271 3.60 6.44 19.35
C SER A 271 4.47 6.84 18.14
N SER A 272 5.25 7.92 18.27
CA SER A 272 6.03 8.65 17.25
C SER A 272 6.92 7.78 16.33
N THR A 273 6.32 6.96 15.48
CA THR A 273 7.02 6.00 14.61
C THR A 273 7.56 6.69 13.35
N PHE A 274 6.96 7.83 12.96
CA PHE A 274 7.33 8.57 11.75
C PHE A 274 7.61 10.03 12.06
N ASN A 275 8.84 10.48 11.79
CA ASN A 275 9.25 11.88 11.87
C ASN A 275 9.32 12.46 10.46
N TRP A 276 8.25 13.11 10.02
CA TRP A 276 8.21 13.80 8.73
C TRP A 276 8.95 15.15 8.81
N PRO A 277 9.97 15.43 7.97
CA PRO A 277 10.60 16.75 7.94
C PRO A 277 9.55 17.85 7.68
N GLY A 278 9.50 18.86 8.57
CA GLY A 278 8.48 19.92 8.52
C GLY A 278 7.17 19.61 9.24
N TRP A 279 7.03 18.41 9.82
CA TRP A 279 5.94 18.03 10.71
C TRP A 279 6.53 17.66 12.08
N LYS A 280 6.49 18.58 13.05
CA LYS A 280 6.77 18.21 14.43
C LYS A 280 5.53 17.50 14.98
N TRP A 281 5.67 16.22 15.27
CA TRP A 281 4.69 15.45 16.02
C TRP A 281 4.71 15.97 17.47
N VAL A 282 3.65 16.66 17.91
CA VAL A 282 3.47 17.10 19.30
C VAL A 282 2.31 16.29 19.88
N GLY A 283 2.55 15.02 20.18
CA GLY A 283 1.51 14.08 20.58
C GLY A 283 1.97 13.02 21.57
N GLY A 284 2.94 13.32 22.44
CA GLY A 284 3.19 12.44 23.59
C GLY A 284 2.02 12.49 24.57
N PRO A 285 1.78 11.44 25.39
CA PRO A 285 0.81 11.53 26.48
C PRO A 285 1.19 12.76 27.31
N HIS A 286 0.24 13.67 27.51
CA HIS A 286 0.39 14.71 28.51
C HIS A 286 0.66 13.98 29.83
N ARG A 287 1.93 13.91 30.23
CA ARG A 287 2.27 13.59 31.60
C ARG A 287 1.69 14.74 32.39
N VAL A 288 0.50 14.53 32.95
CA VAL A 288 -0.08 15.41 33.96
C VAL A 288 0.97 15.44 35.06
N VAL A 289 1.78 16.51 35.06
CA VAL A 289 2.60 16.83 36.22
C VAL A 289 1.57 17.14 37.29
N ARG A 290 1.30 16.16 38.15
CA ARG A 290 0.59 16.41 39.41
C ARG A 290 1.50 17.33 40.21
N GLY A 291 1.33 18.64 40.03
CA GLY A 291 1.81 19.63 40.97
C GLY A 291 1.17 19.30 42.32
N THR A 292 2.02 19.04 43.30
CA THR A 292 1.64 18.91 44.70
C THR A 292 1.13 20.26 45.20
N LEU A 293 -0.13 20.57 44.93
CA LEU A 293 -0.88 21.59 45.64
C LEU A 293 -1.73 20.88 46.70
N ARG A 294 -1.27 20.94 47.94
CA ARG A 294 -2.08 20.60 49.11
C ARG A 294 -3.17 21.66 49.26
N GLY A 295 -4.39 21.32 48.85
CA GLY A 295 -5.63 22.01 49.23
C GLY A 295 -6.51 21.06 50.05
N PRO A 296 -7.38 21.56 50.94
CA PRO A 296 -8.11 20.75 51.91
C PRO A 296 -9.14 19.83 51.22
N ARG A 297 -9.25 18.59 51.72
CA ARG A 297 -10.18 17.57 51.21
C ARG A 297 -11.64 18.00 51.47
N PRO A 298 -12.54 17.92 50.47
CA PRO A 298 -13.97 17.86 50.73
C PRO A 298 -14.35 16.45 51.17
N THR A 299 -15.06 16.34 52.29
CA THR A 299 -15.71 15.11 52.77
C THR A 299 -16.97 14.81 51.95
N ALA A 300 -17.05 13.60 51.37
CA ALA A 300 -18.26 13.12 50.70
C ALA A 300 -19.05 12.17 51.63
N PRO A 301 -20.40 12.22 51.64
CA PRO A 301 -21.23 11.29 52.40
C PRO A 301 -21.34 9.91 51.73
N PRO A 302 -21.68 8.83 52.47
CA PRO A 302 -21.58 7.46 51.98
C PRO A 302 -22.69 7.11 50.97
N LEU A 303 -22.30 6.45 49.88
CA LEU A 303 -23.21 5.87 48.89
C LEU A 303 -23.80 4.55 49.40
N ARG A 304 -25.13 4.48 49.49
CA ARG A 304 -25.90 3.24 49.66
C ARG A 304 -25.73 2.36 48.41
N GLY A 305 -25.39 1.10 48.63
CA GLY A 305 -25.28 0.10 47.58
C GLY A 305 -26.65 -0.27 46.99
N VAL A 306 -26.69 -0.31 45.66
CA VAL A 306 -27.76 -0.98 44.91
C VAL A 306 -27.09 -2.06 44.08
N LEU A 307 -27.31 -3.32 44.47
CA LEU A 307 -27.02 -4.48 43.65
C LEU A 307 -27.91 -4.43 42.40
N LEU A 308 -27.32 -4.48 41.21
CA LEU A 308 -28.02 -4.83 39.98
C LEU A 308 -27.55 -6.22 39.52
N GLN A 309 -28.53 -7.11 39.38
CA GLN A 309 -28.37 -8.51 39.02
C GLN A 309 -27.93 -8.70 37.55
N PRO A 310 -27.24 -9.80 37.21
CA PRO A 310 -26.81 -10.08 35.85
C PRO A 310 -27.98 -10.51 34.95
N SER A 311 -28.04 -9.94 33.74
CA SER A 311 -28.99 -10.28 32.68
C SER A 311 -28.81 -11.72 32.16
N PRO A 312 -29.88 -12.41 31.75
CA PRO A 312 -29.82 -13.81 31.28
C PRO A 312 -29.18 -13.95 29.89
N ARG A 313 -28.48 -15.07 29.68
CA ARG A 313 -27.85 -15.47 28.41
C ARG A 313 -28.89 -15.73 27.31
N PRO A 314 -28.61 -15.39 26.04
CA PRO A 314 -29.46 -15.77 24.93
C PRO A 314 -29.36 -17.28 24.60
N THR A 315 -30.52 -17.87 24.34
CA THR A 315 -30.76 -19.27 23.98
C THR A 315 -30.27 -19.58 22.54
N PRO A 316 -29.76 -20.80 22.24
CA PRO A 316 -29.30 -21.14 20.89
C PRO A 316 -30.45 -21.38 19.90
N LEU A 317 -30.28 -20.94 18.65
CA LEU A 317 -31.17 -21.28 17.53
C LEU A 317 -30.98 -22.75 17.10
N PRO A 318 -32.05 -23.43 16.60
CA PRO A 318 -32.02 -24.86 16.31
C PRO A 318 -31.19 -25.20 15.05
N GLN A 319 -30.47 -26.32 15.16
CA GLN A 319 -29.75 -26.99 14.08
C GLN A 319 -30.74 -27.58 13.06
N LEU A 320 -30.51 -27.34 11.78
CA LEU A 320 -31.07 -28.16 10.70
C LEU A 320 -30.01 -29.16 10.26
N CYS A 321 -30.29 -30.44 10.52
CA CYS A 321 -29.50 -31.58 10.08
C CYS A 321 -29.76 -31.91 8.60
N SER A 322 -28.65 -32.18 7.91
CA SER A 322 -28.42 -33.25 6.91
C SER A 322 -29.40 -33.46 5.75
N SER A 323 -28.85 -33.37 4.54
CA SER A 323 -29.04 -34.43 3.54
C SER A 323 -27.72 -34.71 2.82
N SER A 324 -27.24 -35.93 3.03
CA SER A 324 -26.16 -36.61 2.33
C SER A 324 -26.51 -36.90 0.87
N SER A 325 -25.57 -36.71 -0.05
CA SER A 325 -25.48 -37.52 -1.27
C SER A 325 -24.03 -37.58 -1.74
N GLN A 326 -23.48 -38.79 -1.71
CA GLN A 326 -22.17 -39.18 -2.22
C GLN A 326 -22.13 -39.26 -3.76
N PRO A 327 -20.93 -39.42 -4.38
CA PRO A 327 -20.65 -38.96 -5.74
C PRO A 327 -20.85 -40.04 -6.81
N MET A 328 -21.13 -39.63 -8.05
CA MET A 328 -21.03 -40.48 -9.24
C MET A 328 -19.91 -40.00 -10.17
N SER A 329 -19.14 -40.98 -10.61
CA SER A 329 -17.98 -40.96 -11.50
C SER A 329 -18.34 -40.98 -12.99
N HIS A 330 -17.32 -40.74 -13.84
CA HIS A 330 -17.24 -40.83 -15.31
C HIS A 330 -17.69 -39.57 -16.09
N SER A 331 -17.07 -39.10 -17.17
CA SER A 331 -15.81 -39.40 -17.88
C SER A 331 -15.64 -38.37 -19.02
N SER A 332 -14.41 -37.94 -19.29
CA SER A 332 -13.81 -37.56 -20.60
C SER A 332 -14.69 -37.04 -21.77
N HIS A 333 -14.53 -35.77 -22.18
CA HIS A 333 -13.83 -35.34 -23.41
C HIS A 333 -14.05 -33.84 -23.76
N PRO A 334 -13.16 -33.21 -24.58
CA PRO A 334 -12.90 -31.77 -24.56
C PRO A 334 -13.68 -30.98 -25.62
N ARG A 335 -14.04 -29.72 -25.33
CA ARG A 335 -14.49 -28.75 -26.35
C ARG A 335 -13.36 -27.79 -26.69
N LYS A 336 -13.06 -27.74 -27.99
CA LYS A 336 -12.16 -26.81 -28.68
C LYS A 336 -12.73 -25.37 -28.73
N PRO A 337 -11.88 -24.36 -29.01
CA PRO A 337 -12.22 -22.95 -28.86
C PRO A 337 -12.96 -22.36 -30.07
N LEU A 338 -13.82 -21.37 -29.80
CA LEU A 338 -14.49 -20.55 -30.81
C LEU A 338 -13.52 -19.53 -31.40
N HIS A 339 -13.22 -19.71 -32.69
CA HIS A 339 -12.75 -18.66 -33.58
C HIS A 339 -13.88 -17.64 -33.83
N PHE A 340 -13.58 -16.35 -33.75
CA PHE A 340 -14.31 -15.33 -34.51
C PHE A 340 -13.35 -14.68 -35.50
N ALA A 341 -13.71 -14.84 -36.77
CA ALA A 341 -13.03 -14.26 -37.91
C ALA A 341 -13.43 -12.80 -38.12
N HIS A 342 -12.52 -12.09 -38.78
CA HIS A 342 -12.68 -10.78 -39.39
C HIS A 342 -14.02 -10.57 -40.12
N CYS A 343 -14.52 -9.35 -40.05
CA CYS A 343 -15.18 -8.73 -41.19
C CYS A 343 -14.71 -7.28 -41.32
N SER A 344 -14.17 -6.96 -42.48
CA SER A 344 -13.71 -5.65 -42.94
C SER A 344 -14.74 -5.03 -43.87
N MET A 345 -14.63 -3.70 -43.99
CA MET A 345 -15.15 -2.77 -45.01
C MET A 345 -16.53 -2.14 -44.78
N GLY A 346 -16.52 -0.82 -44.94
CA GLY A 346 -17.58 0.16 -44.74
C GLY A 346 -16.96 1.50 -44.41
#